data_AF-A0AAD5ZM28-F1
#
_entry.id   AF-A0AAD5ZM28-F1
#
_cell.length_a   1.000
_cell.length_b   1.000
_cell.length_c   1.000
_cell.angle_alpha   90.00
_cell.angle_beta   90.00
_cell.angle_gamma   90.00
#
_symmetry.space_group_name_H-M   'P 1'
#
loop_
_entity.id
_entity.type
_entity.pdbx_description
1 polymer ?
#
loop_
_entity_poly.entity_id
_entity_poly.type
_entity_poly.pdbx_seq_one_letter_code
_entity_poly.pdbx_strand_id
1 'polypeptide(L)'
;MGKLLLEVKHYFLLWLAGFKEACSFHRAVFFCASSKILLRRTGQCFLLNGLIFLGSLFILRSFVIPILSWILPDQSDQISSMAFYSHLRSFLIHIFYVLWFYPLYVFSLLLGFLWYSDIAKYSFEVIKEHETSKAQPSDNSKKNKNEAERSEGVDGLAIGIGEQVYSGLLLTIFFFEVFIADFFPFIGKAMSFFLLSWMNAYYCFESKWNYSGVSLNSRLDFFESNWAFFAGFGSPSVIPGLFFSRLISNGIIGFLYPLFVLTAAGTQEKSIINSRSRLNDGVQGRKVPIFFFSQRISTMVLHLFPSVQKEN
;
A
#
# COMPACT_ATOMS: atom_id res chain seq x y z
N MET A 1 23.19 14.00 -25.24
CA MET A 1 23.34 14.04 -23.77
C MET A 1 22.36 15.00 -23.09
N GLY A 2 22.18 16.24 -23.59
CA GLY A 2 21.27 17.23 -22.98
C GLY A 2 19.79 16.81 -22.84
N LYS A 3 19.20 16.18 -23.86
CA LYS A 3 17.80 15.70 -23.82
C LYS A 3 17.56 14.63 -22.75
N LEU A 4 18.49 13.68 -22.62
CA LEU A 4 18.42 12.62 -21.60
C LEU A 4 18.53 13.21 -20.18
N LEU A 5 19.44 14.17 -19.97
CA LEU A 5 19.57 14.84 -18.69
C LEU A 5 18.29 15.59 -18.30
N LEU A 6 17.63 16.22 -19.29
CA LEU A 6 16.36 16.92 -19.10
C LEU A 6 15.22 15.96 -18.75
N GLU A 7 15.15 14.79 -19.42
CA GLU A 7 14.22 13.70 -19.10
C GLU A 7 14.46 13.17 -17.67
N VAL A 8 15.71 12.86 -17.30
CA VAL A 8 16.06 12.37 -15.97
C VAL A 8 15.70 13.40 -14.90
N LYS A 9 16.02 14.67 -15.12
CA LYS A 9 15.66 15.76 -14.21
C LYS A 9 14.14 15.87 -14.05
N HIS A 10 13.38 15.74 -15.13
CA HIS A 10 11.91 15.77 -15.10
C HIS A 10 11.34 14.64 -14.23
N TYR A 11 11.74 13.39 -14.47
CA TYR A 11 11.27 12.25 -13.67
C TYR A 11 11.72 12.34 -12.21
N PHE A 12 12.94 12.82 -11.95
CA PHE A 12 13.43 13.04 -10.59
C PHE A 12 12.60 14.10 -9.84
N LEU A 13 12.21 15.18 -10.52
CA LEU A 13 11.34 16.20 -9.92
C LEU A 13 9.92 15.68 -9.65
N LEU A 14 9.39 14.81 -10.52
CA LEU A 14 8.12 14.13 -10.28
C LEU A 14 8.21 13.16 -9.10
N TRP A 15 9.31 12.41 -9.01
CA TRP A 15 9.59 11.52 -7.87
C TRP A 15 9.70 12.32 -6.57
N LEU A 16 10.43 13.43 -6.55
CA LEU A 16 10.50 14.30 -5.37
C LEU A 16 9.14 14.91 -4.99
N ALA A 17 8.31 15.25 -5.98
CA ALA A 17 6.96 15.72 -5.71
C ALA A 17 6.13 14.61 -5.03
N GLY A 18 6.13 13.39 -5.57
CA GLY A 18 5.45 12.25 -4.94
C GLY A 18 5.96 11.96 -3.53
N PHE A 19 7.27 11.96 -3.34
CA PHE A 19 7.91 11.76 -2.03
C PHE A 19 7.48 12.82 -1.01
N LYS A 20 7.44 14.09 -1.43
CA LYS A 20 6.96 15.20 -0.58
C LYS A 20 5.49 15.03 -0.20
N GLU A 21 4.64 14.61 -1.14
CA GLU A 21 3.22 14.38 -0.89
C GLU A 21 3.00 13.22 0.10
N ALA A 22 3.76 12.13 -0.03
CA ALA A 22 3.71 11.02 0.90
C ALA A 22 4.12 11.41 2.33
N CYS A 23 5.18 12.24 2.46
CA CYS A 23 5.66 12.75 3.75
C CYS A 23 4.82 13.91 4.33
N SER A 24 3.74 14.31 3.66
CA SER A 24 2.87 15.42 4.09
C SER A 24 1.89 14.99 5.20
N PHE A 25 2.41 14.44 6.30
CA PHE A 25 1.61 13.89 7.41
C PHE A 25 0.73 14.91 8.13
N HIS A 26 0.97 16.22 7.95
CA HIS A 26 0.05 17.26 8.41
C HIS A 26 -1.39 17.05 7.89
N ARG A 27 -1.56 16.47 6.68
CA ARG A 27 -2.88 16.13 6.14
C ARG A 27 -3.53 14.99 6.91
N ALA A 28 -2.76 13.96 7.25
CA ALA A 28 -3.25 12.87 8.08
C ALA A 28 -3.68 13.37 9.46
N VAL A 29 -2.92 14.29 10.05
CA VAL A 29 -3.29 14.96 11.31
C VAL A 29 -4.59 15.74 11.16
N PHE A 30 -4.75 16.50 10.07
CA PHE A 30 -5.99 17.22 9.76
C PHE A 30 -7.19 16.26 9.68
N PHE A 31 -7.08 15.16 8.91
CA PHE A 31 -8.15 14.17 8.81
C PHE A 31 -8.51 13.54 10.15
N CYS A 32 -7.52 13.17 10.96
CA CYS A 32 -7.73 12.65 12.30
C CYS A 32 -8.39 13.68 13.23
N ALA A 33 -8.05 14.97 13.10
CA ALA A 33 -8.68 16.04 13.88
C ALA A 33 -10.14 16.29 13.43
N SER A 34 -10.42 16.14 12.14
CA SER A 34 -11.76 16.32 11.56
C SER A 34 -12.73 15.18 11.87
N SER A 35 -12.26 13.96 12.13
CA SER A 35 -13.12 12.81 12.44
C SER A 35 -12.61 11.97 13.61
N LYS A 36 -13.41 11.90 14.68
CA LYS A 36 -13.15 11.03 15.84
C LYS A 36 -13.05 9.55 15.45
N ILE A 37 -13.77 9.14 14.40
CA ILE A 37 -13.74 7.76 13.89
C ILE A 37 -12.37 7.50 13.25
N LEU A 38 -11.88 8.42 12.41
CA LEU A 38 -10.54 8.32 11.80
C LEU A 38 -9.45 8.30 12.87
N LEU A 39 -9.52 9.19 13.86
CA LEU A 39 -8.55 9.20 14.97
C LEU A 39 -8.52 7.85 15.71
N ARG A 40 -9.69 7.29 16.03
CA ARG A 40 -9.79 6.01 16.73
C ARG A 40 -9.23 4.86 15.89
N ARG A 41 -9.60 4.78 14.61
CA ARG A 41 -9.13 3.72 13.70
C ARG A 41 -7.63 3.80 13.43
N THR A 42 -7.11 4.99 13.14
CA THR A 42 -5.66 5.20 12.97
C THR A 42 -4.91 4.89 14.26
N GLY A 43 -5.43 5.31 15.41
CA GLY A 43 -4.86 4.97 16.72
C GLY A 43 -4.85 3.47 17.01
N GLN A 44 -5.92 2.74 16.64
CA GLN A 44 -5.98 1.28 16.74
C GLN A 44 -4.90 0.62 15.88
N CYS A 45 -4.70 1.08 14.63
CA CYS A 45 -3.63 0.58 13.76
C CYS A 45 -2.24 0.82 14.36
N PHE A 46 -2.00 1.99 14.96
CA PHE A 46 -0.72 2.30 15.62
C PHE A 46 -0.49 1.47 16.88
N LEU A 47 -1.52 1.28 17.69
CA LEU A 47 -1.43 0.44 18.87
C LEU A 47 -1.12 -1.01 18.48
N LEU A 48 -1.83 -1.54 17.48
CA LEU A 48 -1.67 -2.94 17.09
C LEU A 48 -0.35 -3.19 16.34
N ASN A 49 -0.09 -2.47 15.25
CA ASN A 49 1.11 -2.71 14.44
C ASN A 49 2.38 -2.15 15.10
N GLY A 50 2.28 -0.99 15.77
CA GLY A 50 3.40 -0.33 16.43
C GLY A 50 3.68 -0.90 17.81
N LEU A 51 2.74 -0.78 18.74
CA LEU A 51 3.00 -1.18 20.13
C LEU A 51 2.98 -2.70 20.32
N ILE A 52 1.93 -3.38 19.85
CA ILE A 52 1.75 -4.81 20.10
C ILE A 52 2.71 -5.62 19.20
N PHE A 53 2.63 -5.45 17.89
CA PHE A 53 3.42 -6.24 16.96
C PHE A 53 4.91 -5.88 17.00
N LEU A 54 5.29 -4.65 16.62
CA LEU A 54 6.71 -4.24 16.64
C LEU A 54 7.28 -4.25 18.07
N GLY A 55 6.51 -3.87 19.09
CA GLY A 55 6.94 -3.97 20.48
C GLY A 55 7.17 -5.41 20.95
N SER A 56 6.32 -6.38 20.57
CA SER A 56 6.56 -7.80 20.90
C SER A 56 7.84 -8.33 20.24
N LEU A 57 8.12 -7.91 19.00
CA LEU A 57 9.35 -8.27 18.30
C LEU A 57 10.58 -7.63 18.95
N PHE A 58 10.46 -6.38 19.40
CA PHE A 58 11.50 -5.69 20.16
C PHE A 58 11.79 -6.41 21.48
N ILE A 59 10.76 -6.83 22.21
CA ILE A 59 10.91 -7.59 23.48
C ILE A 59 11.62 -8.93 23.22
N LEU A 60 11.19 -9.67 22.20
CA LEU A 60 11.78 -10.95 21.83
C LEU A 60 13.28 -10.80 21.52
N ARG A 61 13.64 -9.79 20.71
CA ARG A 61 15.03 -9.58 20.27
C ARG A 61 15.94 -8.97 21.33
N SER A 62 15.43 -8.02 22.11
CA SER A 62 16.25 -7.21 23.01
C SER A 62 16.32 -7.76 24.44
N PHE A 63 15.34 -8.58 24.84
CA PHE A 63 15.29 -9.13 26.20
C PHE A 63 15.26 -10.65 26.21
N VAL A 64 14.29 -11.26 25.52
CA VAL A 64 14.08 -12.72 25.61
C VAL A 64 15.30 -13.48 25.09
N ILE A 65 15.77 -13.18 23.86
CA ILE A 65 16.94 -13.85 23.28
C ILE A 65 18.22 -13.64 24.13
N PRO A 66 18.56 -12.43 24.58
CA PRO A 66 19.69 -12.23 25.48
C PRO A 66 19.58 -12.96 26.82
N ILE A 67 18.41 -12.94 27.46
CA ILE A 67 18.18 -13.66 28.73
C ILE A 67 18.33 -15.17 28.52
N LEU A 68 17.76 -15.73 27.44
CA LEU A 68 17.95 -17.13 27.08
C LEU A 68 19.42 -17.45 26.82
N SER A 69 20.15 -16.56 26.16
CA SER A 69 21.59 -16.74 25.88
C SER A 69 22.43 -16.64 27.16
N TRP A 70 21.96 -15.90 28.17
CA TRP A 70 22.60 -15.82 29.48
C TRP A 70 22.34 -17.07 30.33
N ILE A 71 21.11 -17.59 30.33
CA ILE A 71 20.73 -18.81 31.05
C ILE A 71 21.30 -20.06 30.37
N LEU A 72 21.35 -20.09 29.05
CA LEU A 72 21.85 -21.19 28.21
C LEU A 72 23.04 -20.68 27.37
N PRO A 73 24.24 -20.56 27.99
CA PRO A 73 25.42 -19.97 27.35
C PRO A 73 26.03 -20.89 26.28
N ASP A 74 26.69 -20.26 25.30
CA ASP A 74 27.37 -20.95 24.19
C ASP A 74 28.70 -21.58 24.58
N GLN A 75 29.29 -21.18 25.70
CA GLN A 75 30.58 -21.70 26.17
C GLN A 75 30.34 -22.55 27.40
N SER A 76 30.47 -23.87 27.24
CA SER A 76 30.53 -24.81 28.35
C SER A 76 31.71 -25.74 28.13
N ASP A 77 32.41 -26.12 29.18
CA ASP A 77 33.64 -26.93 29.11
C ASP A 77 33.42 -28.35 28.52
N GLN A 78 32.15 -28.76 28.35
CA GLN A 78 31.77 -30.08 27.87
C GLN A 78 30.94 -29.99 26.58
N ILE A 79 31.42 -30.62 25.50
CA ILE A 79 30.83 -30.56 24.14
C ILE A 79 29.35 -31.01 24.13
N SER A 80 29.00 -32.05 24.91
CA SER A 80 27.62 -32.56 24.99
C SER A 80 26.65 -31.53 25.59
N SER A 81 27.07 -30.83 26.65
CA SER A 81 26.28 -29.78 27.31
C SER A 81 26.10 -28.56 26.41
N MET A 82 27.15 -28.19 25.66
CA MET A 82 27.12 -27.10 24.68
C MET A 82 26.09 -27.36 23.57
N ALA A 83 26.11 -28.57 22.99
CA ALA A 83 25.17 -28.95 21.95
C ALA A 83 23.72 -28.96 22.46
N PHE A 84 23.50 -29.45 23.68
CA PHE A 84 22.19 -29.48 24.31
C PHE A 84 21.63 -28.06 24.58
N TYR A 85 22.44 -27.15 25.14
CA TYR A 85 22.02 -25.77 25.42
C TYR A 85 21.68 -25.00 24.15
N SER A 86 22.48 -25.16 23.10
CA SER A 86 22.21 -24.53 21.79
C SER A 86 20.90 -25.02 21.18
N HIS A 87 20.65 -26.34 21.21
CA HIS A 87 19.39 -26.91 20.71
C HIS A 87 18.19 -26.46 21.54
N LEU A 88 18.28 -26.52 22.86
CA LEU A 88 17.21 -26.11 23.76
C LEU A 88 16.87 -24.63 23.60
N ARG A 89 17.89 -23.77 23.48
CA ARG A 89 17.71 -22.34 23.23
C ARG A 89 17.02 -22.08 21.89
N SER A 90 17.48 -22.71 20.81
CA SER A 90 16.86 -22.61 19.50
C SER A 90 15.40 -23.06 19.54
N PHE A 91 15.11 -24.19 20.19
CA PHE A 91 13.77 -24.72 20.36
C PHE A 91 12.85 -23.76 21.11
N LEU A 92 13.29 -23.20 22.24
CA LEU A 92 12.52 -22.22 23.01
C LEU A 92 12.23 -20.95 22.20
N ILE A 93 13.22 -20.44 21.45
CA ILE A 93 13.02 -19.28 20.56
C ILE A 93 11.98 -19.59 19.48
N HIS A 94 12.01 -20.79 18.89
CA HIS A 94 11.00 -21.20 17.90
C HIS A 94 9.60 -21.30 18.50
N ILE A 95 9.46 -21.78 19.74
CA ILE A 95 8.18 -21.78 20.46
C ILE A 95 7.63 -20.36 20.59
N PHE A 96 8.47 -19.38 20.97
CA PHE A 96 8.06 -17.97 21.03
C PHE A 96 7.62 -17.45 19.65
N TYR A 97 8.34 -17.79 18.58
CA TYR A 97 7.92 -17.38 17.24
C TYR A 97 6.58 -17.98 16.83
N VAL A 98 6.39 -19.29 17.06
CA VAL A 98 5.20 -20.03 16.59
C VAL A 98 3.96 -19.75 17.43
N LEU A 99 4.06 -19.70 18.75
CA LEU A 99 2.90 -19.57 19.64
C LEU A 99 2.56 -18.13 20.00
N TRP A 100 3.51 -17.20 19.91
CA TRP A 100 3.29 -15.81 20.29
C TRP A 100 3.34 -14.88 19.08
N PHE A 101 4.48 -14.86 18.38
CA PHE A 101 4.72 -13.84 17.35
C PHE A 101 3.86 -14.04 16.08
N TYR A 102 3.85 -15.23 15.47
CA TYR A 102 3.08 -15.46 14.24
C TYR A 102 1.56 -15.29 14.43
N PRO A 103 0.95 -15.78 15.53
CA PRO A 103 -0.46 -15.51 15.80
C PRO A 103 -0.75 -14.01 15.93
N LEU A 104 0.10 -13.26 16.65
CA LEU A 104 -0.02 -11.80 16.74
C LEU A 104 0.14 -11.13 15.37
N TYR A 105 1.06 -11.59 14.54
CA TYR A 105 1.26 -11.07 13.19
C TYR A 105 0.02 -11.26 12.32
N VAL A 106 -0.51 -12.49 12.27
CA VAL A 106 -1.72 -12.81 11.50
C VAL A 106 -2.90 -11.97 12.00
N PHE A 107 -3.08 -11.85 13.32
CA PHE A 107 -4.11 -11.00 13.90
C PHE A 107 -3.94 -9.52 13.53
N SER A 108 -2.70 -9.01 13.54
CA SER A 108 -2.35 -7.66 13.11
C SER A 108 -2.69 -7.41 11.63
N LEU A 109 -2.43 -8.40 10.77
CA LEU A 109 -2.77 -8.32 9.36
C LEU A 109 -4.28 -8.28 9.15
N LEU A 110 -5.04 -9.20 9.77
CA LEU A 110 -6.49 -9.29 9.61
C LEU A 110 -7.21 -8.03 10.08
N LEU A 111 -6.87 -7.54 11.27
CA LEU A 111 -7.45 -6.29 11.77
C LEU A 111 -6.97 -5.07 10.98
N GLY A 112 -5.71 -5.08 10.52
CA GLY A 112 -5.17 -4.08 9.62
C GLY A 112 -6.05 -3.93 8.38
N PHE A 113 -6.33 -5.02 7.66
CA PHE A 113 -7.19 -4.99 6.46
C PHE A 113 -8.57 -4.37 6.73
N LEU A 114 -9.22 -4.76 7.82
CA LEU A 114 -10.54 -4.23 8.19
C LEU A 114 -10.48 -2.72 8.50
N TRP A 115 -9.52 -2.30 9.31
CA TRP A 115 -9.39 -0.90 9.70
C TRP A 115 -8.89 0.00 8.58
N TYR A 116 -8.05 -0.50 7.67
CA TYR A 116 -7.62 0.27 6.51
C TYR A 116 -8.77 0.56 5.55
N SER A 117 -9.66 -0.41 5.33
CA SER A 117 -10.89 -0.21 4.55
C SER A 117 -11.79 0.86 5.17
N ASP A 118 -11.97 0.81 6.50
CA ASP A 118 -12.70 1.85 7.24
C ASP A 118 -12.04 3.23 7.10
N ILE A 119 -10.72 3.33 7.31
CA ILE A 119 -9.98 4.60 7.22
C ILE A 119 -10.12 5.21 5.83
N ALA A 120 -9.99 4.39 4.78
CA ALA A 120 -10.25 4.82 3.42
C ALA A 120 -11.65 5.41 3.30
N LYS A 121 -12.69 4.65 3.66
CA LYS A 121 -14.09 5.10 3.58
C LYS A 121 -14.33 6.46 4.26
N TYR A 122 -13.95 6.57 5.53
CA TYR A 122 -14.20 7.77 6.32
C TYR A 122 -13.36 8.96 5.84
N SER A 123 -12.18 8.74 5.26
CA SER A 123 -11.38 9.82 4.67
C SER A 123 -12.09 10.48 3.48
N PHE A 124 -12.79 9.70 2.64
CA PHE A 124 -13.57 10.24 1.52
C PHE A 124 -14.84 10.93 1.96
N GLU A 125 -15.51 10.44 3.00
CA GLU A 125 -16.67 11.11 3.58
C GLU A 125 -16.30 12.53 4.05
N VAL A 126 -15.17 12.69 4.75
CA VAL A 126 -14.67 14.01 5.18
C VAL A 126 -14.33 14.92 3.99
N ILE A 127 -13.74 14.39 2.91
CA ILE A 127 -13.46 15.17 1.70
C ILE A 127 -14.77 15.67 1.08
N LYS A 128 -15.75 14.78 0.92
CA LYS A 128 -17.06 15.10 0.33
C LYS A 128 -17.81 16.14 1.15
N GLU A 129 -17.79 16.03 2.48
CA GLU A 129 -18.38 17.02 3.39
C GLU A 129 -17.72 18.39 3.22
N HIS A 130 -16.39 18.45 3.11
CA HIS A 130 -15.67 19.71 2.89
C HIS A 130 -15.95 20.33 1.52
N GLU A 131 -16.07 19.52 0.47
CA GLU A 131 -16.44 19.99 -0.87
C GLU A 131 -17.87 20.54 -0.89
N THR A 132 -18.81 19.82 -0.27
CA THR A 132 -20.21 20.24 -0.14
C THR A 132 -20.33 21.51 0.70
N SER A 133 -19.51 21.67 1.74
CA SER A 133 -19.51 22.88 2.59
C SER A 133 -18.87 24.09 1.91
N LYS A 134 -17.94 23.88 0.97
CA LYS A 134 -17.32 24.96 0.17
C LYS A 134 -18.17 25.36 -1.04
N ALA A 135 -18.98 24.45 -1.57
CA ALA A 135 -20.00 24.76 -2.57
C ALA A 135 -21.22 25.38 -1.88
N GLN A 136 -21.32 26.71 -1.83
CA GLN A 136 -22.56 27.38 -1.41
C GLN A 136 -23.75 26.89 -2.26
N PRO A 137 -24.96 26.79 -1.67
CA PRO A 137 -26.13 26.29 -2.36
C PRO A 137 -26.61 27.35 -3.36
N SER A 138 -26.36 27.11 -4.65
CA SER A 138 -27.04 27.82 -5.71
C SER A 138 -27.58 26.81 -6.71
N ASP A 139 -28.90 26.76 -6.65
CA ASP A 139 -29.87 26.38 -7.66
C ASP A 139 -30.49 24.98 -7.65
N ASN A 140 -31.81 25.05 -7.46
CA ASN A 140 -32.75 23.96 -7.55
C ASN A 140 -32.91 23.55 -9.02
N SER A 141 -32.37 22.38 -9.39
CA SER A 141 -32.93 21.66 -10.53
C SER A 141 -33.29 20.24 -10.10
N LYS A 142 -34.54 20.09 -9.63
CA LYS A 142 -35.24 18.80 -9.61
C LYS A 142 -35.24 18.26 -11.05
N LYS A 143 -34.40 17.26 -11.33
CA LYS A 143 -34.56 16.41 -12.52
C LYS A 143 -35.15 15.09 -12.07
N ASN A 144 -36.40 14.86 -12.47
CA ASN A 144 -37.07 13.57 -12.43
C ASN A 144 -36.19 12.54 -13.14
N LYS A 145 -35.71 11.54 -12.40
CA LYS A 145 -34.99 10.36 -12.90
C LYS A 145 -35.55 9.10 -12.24
N ASN A 146 -36.84 8.86 -12.40
CA ASN A 146 -37.42 7.58 -11.98
C ASN A 146 -38.07 7.00 -13.23
N GLU A 147 -37.35 6.13 -13.97
CA GLU A 147 -37.91 5.04 -14.79
C GLU A 147 -36.86 4.28 -15.64
N ALA A 148 -35.62 4.77 -15.80
CA ALA A 148 -34.52 4.04 -16.48
C ALA A 148 -33.50 3.36 -15.54
N GLU A 149 -33.52 3.66 -14.23
CA GLU A 149 -32.44 3.30 -13.28
C GLU A 149 -32.41 1.83 -12.84
N ARG A 150 -33.45 1.03 -13.11
CA ARG A 150 -33.57 -0.31 -12.52
C ARG A 150 -32.86 -1.41 -13.30
N SER A 151 -32.54 -1.19 -14.58
CA SER A 151 -31.78 -2.12 -15.43
C SER A 151 -30.29 -1.72 -15.53
N GLU A 152 -30.00 -0.42 -15.64
CA GLU A 152 -28.61 0.10 -15.59
C GLU A 152 -27.99 -0.03 -14.19
N GLY A 153 -28.81 -0.07 -13.13
CA GLY A 153 -28.33 -0.23 -11.76
C GLY A 153 -27.78 -1.62 -11.45
N VAL A 154 -28.35 -2.67 -12.05
CA VAL A 154 -27.88 -4.06 -11.86
C VAL A 154 -26.65 -4.34 -12.73
N ASP A 155 -26.68 -3.91 -14.00
CA ASP A 155 -25.55 -4.04 -14.92
C ASP A 155 -24.35 -3.19 -14.46
N GLY A 156 -24.60 -1.94 -14.05
CA GLY A 156 -23.57 -1.08 -13.45
C GLY A 156 -22.99 -1.61 -12.14
N LEU A 157 -23.81 -2.29 -11.32
CA LEU A 157 -23.33 -2.96 -10.11
C LEU A 157 -22.47 -4.19 -10.44
N ALA A 158 -22.90 -5.02 -11.40
CA ALA A 158 -22.16 -6.19 -11.85
C ALA A 158 -20.80 -5.81 -12.48
N ILE A 159 -20.79 -4.77 -13.31
CA ILE A 159 -19.57 -4.19 -13.89
C ILE A 159 -18.64 -3.68 -12.78
N GLY A 160 -19.17 -2.98 -11.77
CA GLY A 160 -18.38 -2.50 -10.64
C GLY A 160 -17.79 -3.62 -9.78
N ILE A 161 -18.55 -4.68 -9.53
CA ILE A 161 -18.07 -5.87 -8.81
C ILE A 161 -16.97 -6.58 -9.62
N GLY A 162 -17.18 -6.74 -10.93
CA GLY A 162 -16.19 -7.35 -11.83
C GLY A 162 -14.87 -6.57 -11.87
N GLU A 163 -14.94 -5.24 -11.90
CA GLU A 163 -13.75 -4.37 -11.86
C GLU A 163 -12.97 -4.53 -10.55
N GLN A 164 -13.67 -4.64 -9.41
CA GLN A 164 -13.04 -4.83 -8.10
C GLN A 164 -12.34 -6.19 -8.01
N VAL A 165 -12.97 -7.25 -8.52
CA VAL A 165 -12.39 -8.60 -8.56
C VAL A 165 -11.15 -8.61 -9.46
N TYR A 166 -11.23 -7.96 -10.62
CA TYR A 166 -10.09 -7.87 -11.54
C TYR A 166 -8.93 -7.04 -10.97
N SER A 167 -9.20 -5.91 -10.31
CA SER A 167 -8.17 -5.14 -9.58
C SER A 167 -7.50 -6.01 -8.51
N GLY A 168 -8.29 -6.75 -7.73
CA GLY A 168 -7.77 -7.68 -6.70
C GLY A 168 -6.89 -8.78 -7.28
N LEU A 169 -7.29 -9.39 -8.40
CA LEU A 169 -6.51 -10.42 -9.09
C LEU A 169 -5.20 -9.85 -9.64
N LEU A 170 -5.27 -8.68 -10.30
CA LEU A 170 -4.11 -7.99 -10.87
C LEU A 170 -3.09 -7.65 -9.78
N LEU A 171 -3.53 -7.11 -8.65
CA LEU A 171 -2.65 -6.78 -7.53
C LEU A 171 -2.08 -8.01 -6.85
N THR A 172 -2.83 -9.11 -6.79
CA THR A 172 -2.33 -10.38 -6.27
C THR A 172 -1.20 -10.92 -7.13
N ILE A 173 -1.35 -10.88 -8.46
CA ILE A 173 -0.29 -11.30 -9.38
C ILE A 173 0.91 -10.35 -9.29
N PHE A 174 0.67 -9.04 -9.23
CA PHE A 174 1.73 -8.05 -9.07
C PHE A 174 2.51 -8.24 -7.75
N PHE A 175 1.86 -8.63 -6.67
CA PHE A 175 2.51 -9.00 -5.42
C PHE A 175 3.50 -10.17 -5.59
N PHE A 176 3.10 -11.21 -6.34
CA PHE A 176 4.01 -12.30 -6.67
C PHE A 176 5.16 -11.87 -7.58
N GLU A 177 4.95 -10.93 -8.50
CA GLU A 177 6.03 -10.36 -9.30
C GLU A 177 7.08 -9.65 -8.43
N VAL A 178 6.64 -8.87 -7.44
CA VAL A 178 7.54 -8.24 -6.45
C VAL A 178 8.29 -9.31 -5.65
N PHE A 179 7.60 -10.35 -5.20
CA PHE A 179 8.21 -11.46 -4.47
C PHE A 179 9.28 -12.18 -5.30
N ILE A 180 9.04 -12.39 -6.59
CA ILE A 180 10.01 -13.03 -7.50
C ILE A 180 11.19 -12.11 -7.79
N ALA A 181 10.96 -10.80 -7.92
CA ALA A 181 12.03 -9.81 -8.17
C ALA A 181 13.11 -9.82 -7.08
N ASP A 182 12.74 -10.10 -5.83
CA ASP A 182 13.67 -10.22 -4.70
C ASP A 182 14.72 -11.34 -4.87
N PHE A 183 14.44 -12.35 -5.70
CA PHE A 183 15.36 -13.46 -5.93
C PHE A 183 16.43 -13.17 -7.00
N PHE A 184 16.32 -12.09 -7.77
CA PHE A 184 17.29 -11.76 -8.81
C PHE A 184 18.58 -11.16 -8.20
N PRO A 185 19.76 -11.77 -8.40
CA PRO A 185 21.01 -11.24 -7.87
C PRO A 185 21.40 -9.90 -8.54
N PHE A 186 22.10 -9.04 -7.80
CA PHE A 186 22.61 -7.71 -8.20
C PHE A 186 21.54 -6.64 -8.50
N ILE A 187 20.61 -6.87 -9.43
CA ILE A 187 19.59 -5.90 -9.85
C ILE A 187 18.32 -5.97 -8.98
N GLY A 188 18.07 -7.12 -8.33
CA GLY A 188 16.82 -7.41 -7.64
C GLY A 188 16.48 -6.39 -6.57
N LYS A 189 17.44 -5.95 -5.74
CA LYS A 189 17.16 -4.97 -4.67
C LYS A 189 16.63 -3.63 -5.19
N ALA A 190 17.19 -3.11 -6.28
CA ALA A 190 16.73 -1.86 -6.87
C ALA A 190 15.37 -2.03 -7.56
N MET A 191 15.20 -3.14 -8.30
CA MET A 191 13.94 -3.49 -8.95
C MET A 191 12.82 -3.67 -7.94
N SER A 192 13.04 -4.46 -6.89
CA SER A 192 12.11 -4.69 -5.79
C SER A 192 11.77 -3.41 -5.05
N PHE A 193 12.74 -2.50 -4.85
CA PHE A 193 12.44 -1.19 -4.27
C PHE A 193 11.41 -0.41 -5.09
N PHE A 194 11.58 -0.33 -6.41
CA PHE A 194 10.63 0.37 -7.28
C PHE A 194 9.28 -0.35 -7.38
N LEU A 195 9.28 -1.68 -7.56
CA LEU A 195 8.06 -2.48 -7.63
C LEU A 195 7.25 -2.40 -6.34
N LEU A 196 7.91 -2.52 -5.18
CA LEU A 196 7.27 -2.41 -3.88
C LEU A 196 6.79 -0.98 -3.60
N SER A 197 7.51 0.04 -4.09
CA SER A 197 7.08 1.44 -4.00
C SER A 197 5.82 1.67 -4.84
N TRP A 198 5.77 1.17 -6.08
CA TRP A 198 4.59 1.25 -6.93
C TRP A 198 3.40 0.50 -6.32
N MET A 199 3.64 -0.70 -5.79
CA MET A 199 2.61 -1.50 -5.13
C MET A 199 1.98 -0.74 -3.95
N ASN A 200 2.81 -0.20 -3.06
CA ASN A 200 2.35 0.56 -1.91
C ASN A 200 1.61 1.84 -2.31
N ALA A 201 2.12 2.57 -3.31
CA ALA A 201 1.46 3.76 -3.82
C ALA A 201 0.08 3.40 -4.41
N TYR A 202 0.02 2.35 -5.24
CA TYR A 202 -1.24 1.92 -5.83
C TYR A 202 -2.27 1.56 -4.75
N TYR A 203 -1.91 0.78 -3.74
CA TYR A 203 -2.82 0.45 -2.64
C TYR A 203 -3.35 1.67 -1.89
N CYS A 204 -2.52 2.69 -1.66
CA CYS A 204 -2.95 3.93 -1.01
C CYS A 204 -3.95 4.73 -1.88
N PHE A 205 -3.72 4.79 -3.19
CA PHE A 205 -4.56 5.55 -4.13
C PHE A 205 -5.77 4.77 -4.66
N GLU A 206 -5.75 3.44 -4.62
CA GLU A 206 -6.84 2.58 -5.10
C GLU A 206 -8.15 2.92 -4.41
N SER A 207 -8.09 3.10 -3.09
CA SER A 207 -9.23 3.56 -2.29
C SER A 207 -9.79 4.86 -2.86
N LYS A 208 -8.94 5.85 -3.11
CA LYS A 208 -9.35 7.14 -3.69
C LYS A 208 -10.02 7.02 -5.03
N TRP A 209 -9.46 6.24 -5.94
CA TRP A 209 -10.01 6.07 -7.26
C TRP A 209 -11.29 5.25 -7.26
N ASN A 210 -11.41 4.25 -6.37
CA ASN A 210 -12.63 3.49 -6.11
C ASN A 210 -13.78 4.41 -5.69
N TYR A 211 -13.57 5.26 -4.68
CA TYR A 211 -14.61 6.19 -4.23
C TYR A 211 -14.93 7.29 -5.24
N SER A 212 -13.98 7.61 -6.13
CA SER A 212 -14.19 8.55 -7.23
C SER A 212 -14.82 7.91 -8.48
N GLY A 213 -15.12 6.60 -8.46
CA GLY A 213 -15.73 5.88 -9.58
C GLY A 213 -14.87 5.85 -10.85
N VAL A 214 -13.55 6.01 -10.74
CA VAL A 214 -12.64 5.99 -11.90
C VAL A 214 -12.50 4.55 -12.37
N SER A 215 -12.58 4.23 -13.66
CA SER A 215 -12.40 2.85 -14.12
C SER A 215 -10.95 2.37 -13.98
N LEU A 216 -10.74 1.07 -13.76
CA LEU A 216 -9.44 0.46 -13.52
C LEU A 216 -8.46 0.75 -14.66
N ASN A 217 -8.89 0.60 -15.92
CA ASN A 217 -8.04 0.91 -17.07
C ASN A 217 -7.56 2.37 -17.05
N SER A 218 -8.43 3.30 -16.65
CA SER A 218 -8.06 4.71 -16.50
C SER A 218 -7.07 4.93 -15.35
N ARG A 219 -7.22 4.19 -14.24
CA ARG A 219 -6.28 4.26 -13.10
C ARG A 219 -4.91 3.74 -13.48
N LEU A 220 -4.85 2.58 -14.14
CA LEU A 220 -3.60 1.95 -14.59
C LEU A 220 -2.90 2.84 -15.63
N ASP A 221 -3.65 3.37 -16.62
CA ASP A 221 -3.09 4.28 -17.62
C ASP A 221 -2.53 5.55 -16.99
N PHE A 222 -3.27 6.15 -16.06
CA PHE A 222 -2.82 7.32 -15.30
C PHE A 222 -1.60 7.01 -14.41
N PHE A 223 -1.57 5.83 -13.79
CA PHE A 223 -0.45 5.38 -12.95
C PHE A 223 0.82 5.18 -13.76
N GLU A 224 0.73 4.42 -14.86
CA GLU A 224 1.85 4.10 -15.75
C GLU A 224 2.38 5.32 -16.51
N SER A 225 1.52 6.29 -16.80
CA SER A 225 1.92 7.57 -17.41
C SER A 225 2.66 8.49 -16.44
N ASN A 226 2.44 8.31 -15.13
CA ASN A 226 3.01 9.14 -14.07
C ASN A 226 3.82 8.31 -13.06
N TRP A 227 4.42 7.22 -13.54
CA TRP A 227 5.12 6.23 -12.72
C TRP A 227 6.14 6.83 -11.76
N ALA A 228 6.83 7.91 -12.16
CA ALA A 228 7.87 8.54 -11.34
C ALA A 228 7.28 9.19 -10.09
N PHE A 229 6.12 9.85 -10.21
CA PHE A 229 5.39 10.41 -9.09
C PHE A 229 4.96 9.32 -8.10
N PHE A 230 4.37 8.24 -8.60
CA PHE A 230 3.91 7.13 -7.75
C PHE A 230 5.07 6.35 -7.10
N ALA A 231 6.18 6.16 -7.80
CA ALA A 231 7.41 5.62 -7.21
C ALA A 231 7.89 6.51 -6.05
N GLY A 232 7.86 7.83 -6.24
CA GLY A 232 8.19 8.81 -5.21
C GLY A 232 7.27 8.71 -4.01
N PHE A 233 5.96 8.62 -4.24
CA PHE A 233 4.96 8.52 -3.18
C PHE A 233 5.12 7.24 -2.35
N GLY A 234 5.41 6.10 -2.98
CA GLY A 234 5.60 4.84 -2.27
C GLY A 234 6.96 4.71 -1.58
N SER A 235 7.97 5.46 -2.00
CA SER A 235 9.35 5.30 -1.50
C SER A 235 9.48 5.42 0.04
N PRO A 236 8.85 6.40 0.73
CA PRO A 236 8.94 6.51 2.19
C PRO A 236 8.50 5.26 2.96
N SER A 237 7.51 4.50 2.46
CA SER A 237 7.04 3.29 3.14
C SER A 237 8.00 2.11 2.96
N VAL A 238 8.81 2.12 1.90
CA VAL A 238 9.70 1.02 1.51
C VAL A 238 11.13 1.20 2.00
N ILE A 239 11.58 2.43 2.22
CA ILE A 239 12.93 2.74 2.75
C ILE A 239 13.30 1.90 3.98
N PRO A 240 12.42 1.70 4.99
CA PRO A 240 12.73 0.83 6.13
C PRO A 240 13.13 -0.60 5.73
N GLY A 241 12.55 -1.14 4.66
CA GLY A 241 12.87 -2.47 4.14
C GLY A 241 14.28 -2.62 3.57
N LEU A 242 14.99 -1.51 3.32
CA LEU A 242 16.39 -1.53 2.91
C LEU A 242 17.34 -1.75 4.10
N PHE A 243 16.93 -1.39 5.31
CA PHE A 243 17.76 -1.43 6.52
C PHE A 243 17.37 -2.54 7.48
N PHE A 244 16.11 -2.92 7.50
CA PHE A 244 15.56 -3.90 8.44
C PHE A 244 15.26 -5.25 7.79
N SER A 245 15.09 -6.28 8.62
CA SER A 245 14.62 -7.58 8.13
C SER A 245 13.20 -7.48 7.58
N ARG A 246 12.82 -8.38 6.65
CA ARG A 246 11.48 -8.42 6.05
C ARG A 246 10.35 -8.35 7.08
N LEU A 247 10.51 -9.05 8.21
CA LEU A 247 9.54 -9.05 9.30
C LEU A 247 9.34 -7.67 9.95
N ILE A 248 10.45 -6.98 10.26
CA ILE A 248 10.40 -5.64 10.85
C ILE A 248 9.84 -4.65 9.82
N SER A 249 10.28 -4.76 8.56
CA SER A 249 9.79 -3.92 7.47
C SER A 249 8.29 -4.03 7.29
N ASN A 250 7.73 -5.24 7.29
CA ASN A 250 6.28 -5.44 7.17
C ASN A 250 5.50 -4.82 8.34
N GLY A 251 6.04 -4.91 9.56
CA GLY A 251 5.47 -4.23 10.72
C GLY A 251 5.48 -2.71 10.59
N ILE A 252 6.58 -2.14 10.10
CA ILE A 252 6.70 -0.69 9.86
C ILE A 252 5.75 -0.25 8.74
N ILE A 253 5.64 -1.02 7.66
CA ILE A 253 4.68 -0.75 6.59
C ILE A 253 3.25 -0.75 7.14
N GLY A 254 2.85 -1.80 7.87
CA GLY A 254 1.51 -1.84 8.50
C GLY A 254 1.27 -0.69 9.47
N PHE A 255 2.28 -0.31 10.25
CA PHE A 255 2.21 0.86 11.12
C PHE A 255 2.01 2.17 10.33
N LEU A 256 2.74 2.40 9.24
CA LEU A 256 2.69 3.66 8.48
C LEU A 256 1.55 3.71 7.45
N TYR A 257 1.05 2.56 7.01
CA TYR A 257 0.03 2.43 5.98
C TYR A 257 -1.20 3.35 6.19
N PRO A 258 -1.84 3.43 7.38
CA PRO A 258 -2.98 4.32 7.57
C PRO A 258 -2.63 5.80 7.36
N LEU A 259 -1.39 6.23 7.64
CA LEU A 259 -0.96 7.59 7.34
C LEU A 259 -0.86 7.83 5.84
N PHE A 260 -0.27 6.88 5.10
CA PHE A 260 -0.12 7.00 3.65
C PHE A 260 -1.46 6.97 2.91
N VAL A 261 -2.43 6.19 3.40
CA VAL A 261 -3.82 6.23 2.88
C VAL A 261 -4.42 7.62 3.08
N LEU A 262 -4.28 8.22 4.27
CA LEU A 262 -4.82 9.56 4.54
C LEU A 262 -4.10 10.66 3.74
N THR A 263 -2.78 10.56 3.56
CA THR A 263 -2.05 11.53 2.72
C THR A 263 -2.42 11.36 1.24
N ALA A 264 -2.60 10.13 0.73
CA ALA A 264 -3.10 9.87 -0.62
C ALA A 264 -4.49 10.46 -0.84
N ALA A 265 -5.42 10.26 0.11
CA ALA A 265 -6.76 10.82 0.06
C ALA A 265 -6.74 12.35 -0.08
N GLY A 266 -5.91 13.03 0.71
CA GLY A 266 -5.76 14.50 0.65
C GLY A 266 -4.85 15.04 -0.46
N THR A 267 -4.18 14.18 -1.23
CA THR A 267 -3.30 14.61 -2.33
C THR A 267 -4.13 15.00 -3.54
N GLN A 268 -3.75 16.03 -4.29
CA GLN A 268 -4.36 16.36 -5.59
C GLN A 268 -3.39 16.00 -6.72
N GLU A 269 -3.21 14.71 -6.96
CA GLU A 269 -2.16 14.18 -7.84
C GLU A 269 -2.24 14.73 -9.26
N LYS A 270 -3.46 14.82 -9.83
CA LYS A 270 -3.69 15.37 -11.18
C LYS A 270 -3.21 16.82 -11.30
N SER A 271 -3.51 17.68 -10.32
CA SER A 271 -3.15 19.10 -10.40
C SER A 271 -1.64 19.31 -10.22
N ILE A 272 -1.01 18.56 -9.31
CA ILE A 272 0.43 18.63 -9.04
C ILE A 272 1.22 18.14 -10.26
N ILE A 273 0.85 16.99 -10.80
CA ILE A 273 1.48 16.40 -11.99
C ILE A 273 1.33 17.35 -13.17
N ASN A 274 0.11 17.82 -13.46
CA ASN A 274 -0.12 18.73 -14.59
C ASN A 274 0.67 20.04 -14.46
N SER A 275 0.74 20.61 -13.25
CA SER A 275 1.53 21.82 -12.99
C SER A 275 3.03 21.59 -13.24
N ARG A 276 3.55 20.43 -12.82
CA ARG A 276 4.96 20.05 -13.04
C ARG A 276 5.28 19.71 -14.49
N SER A 277 4.34 19.11 -15.22
CA SER A 277 4.48 18.81 -16.64
C SER A 277 4.49 20.09 -17.48
N ARG A 278 3.62 21.06 -17.19
CA ARG A 278 3.63 22.40 -17.84
C ARG A 278 4.93 23.17 -17.60
N LEU A 279 5.54 23.03 -16.43
CA LEU A 279 6.84 23.68 -16.14
C LEU A 279 8.01 23.09 -16.94
N ASN A 280 7.83 21.94 -17.59
CA ASN A 280 8.86 21.26 -18.37
C ASN A 280 8.42 21.05 -19.83
N ASP A 281 7.84 22.11 -20.43
CA ASP A 281 7.47 22.14 -21.84
C ASP A 281 8.63 21.65 -22.72
N GLY A 282 8.48 20.47 -23.32
CA GLY A 282 9.48 19.83 -24.19
C GLY A 282 9.87 18.39 -23.81
N VAL A 283 9.46 17.87 -22.66
CA VAL A 283 9.65 16.45 -22.30
C VAL A 283 8.35 15.68 -22.48
N GLN A 284 8.29 14.81 -23.49
CA GLN A 284 7.21 13.84 -23.64
C GLN A 284 7.31 12.81 -22.51
N GLY A 285 6.30 12.72 -21.66
CA GLY A 285 6.22 11.68 -20.63
C GLY A 285 6.22 10.30 -21.28
N ARG A 286 7.19 9.44 -20.91
CA ARG A 286 7.24 8.05 -21.33
C ARG A 286 6.43 7.22 -20.36
N LYS A 287 5.43 6.54 -20.90
CA LYS A 287 4.64 5.55 -20.17
C LYS A 287 5.50 4.32 -19.90
N VAL A 288 5.50 3.83 -18.66
CA VAL A 288 6.17 2.58 -18.28
C VAL A 288 5.10 1.54 -18.00
N PRO A 289 5.11 0.40 -18.71
CA PRO A 289 4.06 -0.63 -18.61
C PRO A 289 4.29 -1.51 -17.37
N ILE A 290 4.13 -0.92 -16.18
CA ILE A 290 4.41 -1.56 -14.88
C ILE A 290 3.53 -2.80 -14.69
N PHE A 291 2.26 -2.73 -15.09
CA PHE A 291 1.29 -3.78 -14.83
C PHE A 291 1.16 -4.76 -16.00
N PHE A 292 1.96 -4.65 -17.05
CA PHE A 292 1.80 -5.44 -18.27
C PHE A 292 1.80 -6.95 -18.03
N PHE A 293 2.75 -7.46 -17.22
CA PHE A 293 2.81 -8.88 -16.89
C PHE A 293 1.57 -9.29 -16.08
N SER A 294 1.25 -8.54 -15.02
CA SER A 294 0.08 -8.82 -14.19
C SER A 294 -1.24 -8.76 -14.94
N GLN A 295 -1.43 -7.81 -15.86
CA GLN A 295 -2.59 -7.70 -16.72
C GLN A 295 -2.71 -8.91 -17.65
N ARG A 296 -1.60 -9.30 -18.29
CA ARG A 296 -1.58 -10.44 -19.22
C ARG A 296 -1.90 -11.77 -18.52
N ILE A 297 -1.37 -11.98 -17.31
CA ILE A 297 -1.68 -13.18 -16.53
C ILE A 297 -3.13 -13.11 -16.01
N SER A 298 -3.58 -11.97 -15.50
CA SER A 298 -4.94 -11.81 -14.97
C SER A 298 -6.00 -12.10 -16.04
N THR A 299 -5.81 -11.54 -17.24
CA THR A 299 -6.68 -11.81 -18.39
C THR A 299 -6.66 -13.27 -18.80
N MET A 300 -5.48 -13.90 -18.87
CA MET A 300 -5.36 -15.33 -19.13
C MET A 300 -6.11 -16.18 -18.09
N VAL A 301 -5.98 -15.84 -16.80
CA VAL A 301 -6.70 -16.52 -15.71
C VAL A 301 -8.21 -16.35 -15.85
N LEU A 302 -8.70 -15.13 -16.15
CA LEU A 302 -10.12 -14.89 -16.37
C LEU A 302 -10.68 -15.69 -17.55
N HIS A 303 -9.90 -15.85 -18.63
CA HIS A 303 -10.29 -16.69 -19.76
C HIS A 303 -10.38 -18.19 -19.43
N LEU A 304 -9.70 -18.66 -18.37
CA LEU A 304 -9.79 -20.05 -17.90
C LEU A 304 -11.05 -20.33 -17.08
N PHE A 305 -11.82 -19.29 -16.68
CA PHE A 305 -13.09 -19.42 -15.97
C PHE A 305 -14.27 -19.04 -16.90
N PRO A 306 -14.68 -19.93 -17.83
CA PRO A 306 -15.75 -19.65 -18.79
C PRO A 306 -17.14 -19.44 -18.16
N SER A 307 -17.31 -19.65 -16.86
CA SER A 307 -18.56 -19.43 -16.14
C SER A 307 -18.95 -17.95 -15.99
N VAL A 308 -18.03 -17.00 -16.25
CA VAL A 308 -18.30 -15.55 -16.19
C VAL A 308 -18.69 -14.96 -17.56
N GLN A 309 -18.58 -15.73 -18.64
CA GLN A 309 -19.00 -15.30 -19.99
C GLN A 309 -20.46 -15.64 -20.34
N LYS A 310 -21.23 -16.25 -19.43
CA LYS A 310 -22.61 -16.71 -19.72
C LYS A 310 -23.72 -15.72 -19.35
N GLU A 311 -23.40 -14.48 -18.98
CA GLU A 311 -24.39 -13.41 -18.74
C GLU A 311 -24.16 -12.16 -19.60
N ASN A 312 -23.58 -12.33 -20.79
CA ASN A 312 -23.69 -11.33 -21.87
C ASN A 312 -24.80 -11.71 -22.84
#